data_AF-A0A8D1L1C2-F1
#
_entry.id   AF-A0A8D1L1C2-F1
#
_cell.length_a   1.000
_cell.length_b   1.000
_cell.length_c   1.000
_cell.angle_alpha   90.00
_cell.angle_beta   90.00
_cell.angle_gamma   90.00
#
_symmetry.space_group_name_H-M   'P 1'
#
loop_
_entity.id
_entity.type
_entity.pdbx_description
1 polymer ?
#
loop_
_entity_poly.entity_id
_entity_poly.type
_entity_poly.pdbx_seq_one_letter_code
_entity_poly.pdbx_strand_id
1 'polypeptide(L)'
;MASTALWAHHWAGLLLSASLLTTWSLPAAAQLTLGDRLPKATRSEKDVILSMLGTPWSCQTHGGCRGSLAKPTIAVSQGTAIEHREGVSFYCDTKDVNITIYWVSNNHPLKFDERMWLSTDRKNLTILTVQREDAGTYQCEVWGVLQVQSSNPTFLIVYYGPDPVEIKLEPGVPNGEAVEVIEGSNLTFSVETLSHPHPDYSWFFSNDSKPITSLSSTTSTFTLHAASKEHEGLYRCLVSNKATNLSRLGALKVRVLERVTKPCITSPNLNLVENASLVVLTCQTSHEGVGVQWFLRGQPLLPSPHLVLSADNRTLVIHGLRRDDVGPYECEVWNWGSGARSDSFRLNISCPQLSQSIGAITGITIGSVAVVALATGLACFLYIRYAKGSSRRTTEDLILEARTPTSETTHPAEPGRNWPMPTYANVPNTQEQVRVKKKESSSAVHGGYSRGPRKPQPKLRISVPTLPKGNTESNYEVLVNPEHNLYCHINSSV
;
A
#
# COMPACT_ATOMS: atom_id res chain seq x y z
N MET A 1 29.43 -14.48 -10.68
CA MET A 1 28.28 -15.40 -10.53
C MET A 1 27.07 -14.52 -10.42
N ALA A 2 26.38 -14.38 -11.55
CA ALA A 2 25.35 -13.39 -11.78
C ALA A 2 24.00 -13.90 -11.29
N SER A 3 23.25 -12.94 -10.77
CA SER A 3 21.80 -12.80 -10.74
C SER A 3 21.08 -13.38 -11.99
N THR A 4 19.92 -13.98 -11.76
CA THR A 4 18.69 -13.86 -12.58
C THR A 4 17.50 -14.26 -11.69
N ALA A 5 16.59 -13.34 -11.36
CA ALA A 5 15.42 -12.94 -12.13
C ALA A 5 14.31 -14.02 -12.21
N LEU A 6 13.33 -13.82 -11.32
CA LEU A 6 11.88 -13.84 -11.48
C LEU A 6 11.28 -14.14 -12.89
N TRP A 7 10.09 -14.76 -12.86
CA TRP A 7 9.05 -14.98 -13.89
C TRP A 7 8.96 -16.37 -14.55
N ALA A 8 7.97 -17.16 -14.12
CA ALA A 8 7.25 -18.08 -14.99
C ALA A 8 5.79 -18.22 -14.52
N HIS A 9 4.89 -17.92 -15.45
CA HIS A 9 3.43 -18.00 -15.33
C HIS A 9 2.93 -19.44 -15.13
N HIS A 10 1.82 -19.60 -14.41
CA HIS A 10 0.97 -20.79 -14.52
C HIS A 10 -0.50 -20.40 -14.75
N TRP A 11 -1.08 -21.02 -15.78
CA TRP A 11 -2.49 -21.04 -16.12
C TRP A 11 -3.25 -22.10 -15.30
N ALA A 12 -4.50 -21.76 -14.98
CA ALA A 12 -5.72 -22.60 -14.94
C ALA A 12 -5.86 -23.79 -13.97
N GLY A 13 -6.93 -23.73 -13.16
CA GLY A 13 -7.54 -24.86 -12.48
C GLY A 13 -8.76 -24.43 -11.63
N LEU A 14 -9.95 -24.53 -12.22
CA LEU A 14 -11.28 -24.32 -11.61
C LEU A 14 -11.52 -25.16 -10.33
N LEU A 15 -12.33 -24.65 -9.39
CA LEU A 15 -13.57 -25.29 -8.88
C LEU A 15 -14.36 -24.37 -7.91
N LEU A 16 -15.54 -23.93 -8.39
CA LEU A 16 -16.86 -23.77 -7.72
C LEU A 16 -16.96 -23.35 -6.23
N SER A 17 -17.60 -22.19 -5.99
CA SER A 17 -18.94 -22.16 -5.39
C SER A 17 -19.66 -20.84 -5.69
N ALA A 18 -20.85 -20.96 -6.27
CA ALA A 18 -21.84 -19.92 -6.49
C ALA A 18 -23.13 -20.39 -5.85
N SER A 19 -23.76 -19.55 -5.02
CA SER A 19 -25.17 -19.58 -4.56
C SER A 19 -25.31 -18.50 -3.48
N LEU A 20 -26.35 -17.69 -3.35
CA LEU A 20 -27.50 -17.30 -4.18
C LEU A 20 -28.18 -16.22 -3.31
N LEU A 21 -28.12 -14.95 -3.70
CA LEU A 21 -28.90 -13.87 -3.09
C LEU A 21 -30.24 -13.82 -3.82
N THR A 22 -31.30 -14.34 -3.21
CA THR A 22 -32.68 -14.10 -3.64
C THR A 22 -33.41 -13.29 -2.58
N THR A 23 -33.56 -12.01 -2.90
CA THR A 23 -34.58 -11.10 -2.39
C THR A 23 -35.98 -11.71 -2.56
N TRP A 24 -36.80 -11.69 -1.51
CA TRP A 24 -38.23 -11.98 -1.61
C TRP A 24 -39.02 -10.74 -1.23
N SER A 25 -39.70 -10.19 -2.24
CA SER A 25 -40.77 -9.20 -2.15
C SER A 25 -42.13 -9.89 -1.92
N LEU A 26 -43.03 -9.22 -1.19
CA LEU A 26 -44.45 -9.56 -1.04
C LEU A 26 -45.20 -9.61 -2.39
N PRO A 27 -46.35 -10.29 -2.45
CA PRO A 27 -47.47 -9.80 -3.24
C PRO A 27 -48.74 -9.54 -2.41
N ALA A 28 -49.45 -8.49 -2.81
CA ALA A 28 -50.71 -8.02 -2.26
C ALA A 28 -51.92 -8.73 -2.90
N ALA A 29 -52.96 -8.86 -2.07
CA ALA A 29 -54.40 -8.70 -2.32
C ALA A 29 -55.05 -9.30 -3.60
N ALA A 30 -56.02 -10.18 -3.36
CA ALA A 30 -57.29 -10.17 -4.09
C ALA A 30 -58.44 -10.20 -3.05
N GLN A 31 -59.22 -9.13 -3.03
CA GLN A 31 -60.46 -8.99 -2.27
C GLN A 31 -61.56 -9.88 -2.86
N LEU A 32 -62.50 -10.36 -2.04
CA LEU A 32 -63.90 -10.50 -2.42
C LEU A 32 -64.81 -10.46 -1.17
N THR A 33 -65.92 -9.77 -1.37
CA THR A 33 -66.83 -9.11 -0.43
C THR A 33 -67.83 -10.04 0.28
N LEU A 34 -68.16 -9.71 1.52
CA LEU A 34 -69.29 -10.26 2.28
C LEU A 34 -70.62 -9.65 1.76
N GLY A 35 -71.59 -10.49 1.41
CA GLY A 35 -72.92 -10.10 0.95
C GLY A 35 -74.01 -10.99 1.54
N ASP A 36 -75.10 -10.33 1.94
CA ASP A 36 -76.22 -10.73 2.79
C ASP A 36 -77.18 -11.86 2.30
N ARG A 37 -77.82 -12.51 3.29
CA ARG A 37 -79.17 -13.15 3.33
C ARG A 37 -79.43 -14.54 2.69
N LEU A 38 -79.88 -15.46 3.57
CA LEU A 38 -80.64 -16.73 3.43
C LEU A 38 -81.85 -16.68 2.45
N PRO A 39 -82.57 -17.80 2.10
CA PRO A 39 -82.52 -19.22 2.53
C PRO A 39 -82.72 -20.30 1.43
N LYS A 40 -82.40 -21.58 1.68
CA LYS A 40 -83.34 -22.75 1.61
C LYS A 40 -82.65 -24.09 1.84
N ALA A 41 -83.35 -24.93 2.60
CA ALA A 41 -82.97 -26.25 3.06
C ALA A 41 -82.96 -27.33 1.96
N THR A 42 -82.08 -28.34 2.09
CA THR A 42 -82.49 -29.75 2.31
C THR A 42 -81.28 -30.66 2.62
N ARG A 43 -81.18 -31.03 3.89
CA ARG A 43 -80.99 -32.38 4.47
C ARG A 43 -79.99 -33.37 3.82
N SER A 44 -78.94 -33.69 4.58
CA SER A 44 -78.55 -35.04 5.11
C SER A 44 -77.01 -35.06 5.28
N GLU A 45 -76.50 -34.85 6.51
CA GLU A 45 -76.13 -35.90 7.50
C GLU A 45 -74.61 -36.16 7.43
N LYS A 46 -73.74 -35.84 8.40
CA LYS A 46 -73.84 -35.93 9.87
C LYS A 46 -73.16 -34.77 10.62
N ASP A 47 -73.88 -34.33 11.65
CA ASP A 47 -73.51 -33.58 12.87
C ASP A 47 -72.30 -34.19 13.63
N VAL A 48 -71.54 -33.52 14.52
CA VAL A 48 -71.52 -32.17 15.13
C VAL A 48 -70.18 -32.00 15.86
N ILE A 49 -69.64 -30.77 15.92
CA ILE A 49 -68.61 -30.35 16.87
C ILE A 49 -69.26 -29.62 18.06
N LEU A 50 -68.76 -29.95 19.26
CA LEU A 50 -68.77 -29.24 20.54
C LEU A 50 -70.10 -28.93 21.25
N SER A 51 -70.20 -29.44 22.48
CA SER A 51 -70.39 -28.56 23.63
C SER A 51 -69.63 -29.07 24.86
N MET A 52 -69.07 -28.09 25.56
CA MET A 52 -68.25 -28.15 26.76
C MET A 52 -69.08 -28.58 27.96
N LEU A 53 -68.54 -29.47 28.81
CA LEU A 53 -68.67 -29.53 30.29
C LEU A 53 -68.26 -30.93 30.77
N GLY A 54 -66.95 -31.16 30.81
CA GLY A 54 -66.37 -32.29 31.55
C GLY A 54 -65.97 -31.83 32.95
N THR A 55 -66.73 -32.27 33.95
CA THR A 55 -66.47 -32.12 35.39
C THR A 55 -65.17 -32.85 35.81
N PRO A 56 -64.63 -32.53 37.01
CA PRO A 56 -63.20 -32.65 37.31
C PRO A 56 -62.78 -34.10 37.32
N TRP A 57 -61.61 -34.40 36.77
CA TRP A 57 -61.05 -35.73 36.80
C TRP A 57 -60.91 -36.18 38.26
N SER A 58 -61.77 -37.12 38.64
CA SER A 58 -61.63 -37.88 39.88
C SER A 58 -60.35 -38.69 39.77
N CYS A 59 -59.37 -38.40 40.63
CA CYS A 59 -58.32 -39.35 40.97
C CYS A 59 -59.00 -40.66 41.40
N GLN A 60 -58.88 -41.70 40.59
CA GLN A 60 -59.25 -43.05 41.02
C GLN A 60 -58.13 -43.61 41.89
N THR A 61 -58.56 -44.15 43.02
CA THR A 61 -57.75 -44.86 44.00
C THR A 61 -57.11 -46.10 43.37
N HIS A 62 -55.82 -46.28 43.64
CA HIS A 62 -54.88 -47.30 43.11
C HIS A 62 -54.23 -47.00 41.74
N GLY A 63 -53.09 -46.31 41.80
CA GLY A 63 -52.17 -46.10 40.66
C GLY A 63 -52.02 -44.61 40.33
N GLY A 64 -51.15 -43.92 41.07
CA GLY A 64 -51.04 -42.46 41.06
C GLY A 64 -50.90 -41.84 39.67
N CYS A 65 -51.56 -40.69 39.48
CA CYS A 65 -51.33 -39.78 38.37
C CYS A 65 -49.82 -39.61 38.17
N ARG A 66 -49.30 -40.03 37.02
CA ARG A 66 -47.90 -39.83 36.63
C ARG A 66 -47.63 -38.32 36.70
N GLY A 67 -46.91 -37.89 37.72
CA GLY A 67 -46.70 -36.47 38.00
C GLY A 67 -46.08 -35.76 36.79
N SER A 68 -46.65 -34.63 36.40
CA SER A 68 -46.03 -33.73 35.44
C SER A 68 -44.67 -33.29 35.98
N LEU A 69 -43.64 -33.29 35.13
CA LEU A 69 -42.31 -32.86 35.51
C LEU A 69 -42.35 -31.40 35.98
N ALA A 70 -41.77 -31.11 37.15
CA ALA A 70 -41.74 -29.77 37.71
C ALA A 70 -40.71 -28.91 36.95
N LYS A 71 -40.99 -27.60 36.83
CA LYS A 71 -40.01 -26.67 36.27
C LYS A 71 -38.84 -26.51 37.26
N PRO A 72 -37.59 -26.81 36.86
CA PRO A 72 -36.44 -26.65 37.75
C PRO A 72 -36.10 -25.17 37.95
N THR A 73 -35.34 -24.89 39.01
CA THR A 73 -34.75 -23.57 39.27
C THR A 73 -33.23 -23.68 39.25
N ILE A 74 -32.57 -22.64 38.74
CA ILE A 74 -31.12 -22.54 38.68
C ILE A 74 -30.66 -21.46 39.67
N ALA A 75 -29.63 -21.78 40.45
CA ALA A 75 -28.91 -20.82 41.29
C ALA A 75 -27.46 -20.74 40.82
N VAL A 76 -26.83 -19.57 40.98
CA VAL A 76 -25.42 -19.34 40.67
C VAL A 76 -24.72 -18.78 41.90
N SER A 77 -23.50 -19.22 42.17
CA SER A 77 -22.72 -18.75 43.32
C SER A 77 -22.43 -17.25 43.24
N GLN A 78 -22.17 -16.75 42.03
CA GLN A 78 -21.97 -15.33 41.72
C GLN A 78 -22.31 -15.06 40.24
N GLY A 79 -23.02 -13.96 39.97
CA GLY A 79 -23.41 -13.57 38.60
C GLY A 79 -22.31 -12.88 37.80
N THR A 80 -21.20 -12.54 38.45
CA THR A 80 -20.03 -11.88 37.85
C THR A 80 -18.77 -12.61 38.30
N ALA A 81 -17.80 -12.76 37.39
CA ALA A 81 -16.49 -13.31 37.72
C ALA A 81 -15.36 -12.59 36.96
N ILE A 82 -14.17 -12.55 37.55
CA ILE A 82 -12.97 -12.02 36.88
C ILE A 82 -12.21 -13.16 36.19
N GLU A 83 -11.90 -12.97 34.91
CA GLU A 83 -11.14 -13.91 34.08
C GLU A 83 -9.85 -14.36 34.76
N HIS A 84 -9.59 -15.68 34.74
CA HIS A 84 -8.44 -16.37 35.33
C HIS A 84 -8.23 -16.23 36.85
N ARG A 85 -9.10 -15.54 37.57
CA ARG A 85 -8.98 -15.36 39.04
C ARG A 85 -10.03 -16.13 39.84
N GLU A 86 -11.21 -16.28 39.27
CA GLU A 86 -12.37 -16.77 40.01
C GLU A 86 -12.99 -17.99 39.32
N GLY A 87 -13.62 -18.83 40.14
CA GLY A 87 -14.46 -19.94 39.70
C GLY A 87 -15.93 -19.65 39.98
N VAL A 88 -16.83 -20.29 39.25
CA VAL A 88 -18.29 -20.11 39.38
C VAL A 88 -18.96 -21.47 39.46
N SER A 89 -19.93 -21.61 40.37
CA SER A 89 -20.74 -22.82 40.47
C SER A 89 -22.21 -22.51 40.22
N PHE A 90 -22.85 -23.34 39.40
CA PHE A 90 -24.28 -23.36 39.15
C PHE A 90 -24.91 -24.57 39.82
N TYR A 91 -26.08 -24.38 40.42
CA TYR A 91 -26.86 -25.40 41.11
C TYR A 91 -28.24 -25.52 40.46
N CYS A 92 -28.61 -26.73 40.04
CA CYS A 92 -29.94 -27.03 39.54
C CYS A 92 -30.79 -27.65 40.65
N ASP A 93 -31.79 -26.91 41.11
CA ASP A 93 -32.76 -27.37 42.09
C ASP A 93 -34.02 -27.91 41.42
N THR A 94 -34.38 -29.14 41.78
CA THR A 94 -35.60 -29.82 41.33
C THR A 94 -36.10 -30.79 42.39
N LYS A 95 -37.43 -30.90 42.50
CA LYS A 95 -38.12 -31.83 43.40
C LYS A 95 -38.33 -33.22 42.78
N ASP A 96 -38.11 -33.35 41.48
CA ASP A 96 -38.33 -34.59 40.75
C ASP A 96 -37.21 -35.61 41.02
N VAL A 97 -37.59 -36.87 41.12
CA VAL A 97 -36.70 -38.02 41.34
C VAL A 97 -36.61 -38.89 40.08
N ASN A 98 -35.53 -39.66 39.93
CA ASN A 98 -35.26 -40.50 38.75
C ASN A 98 -35.27 -39.71 37.42
N ILE A 99 -34.65 -38.54 37.45
CA ILE A 99 -34.50 -37.63 36.31
C ILE A 99 -33.04 -37.53 35.88
N THR A 100 -32.79 -37.08 34.65
CA THR A 100 -31.45 -36.71 34.17
C THR A 100 -31.35 -35.20 34.00
N ILE A 101 -30.25 -34.60 34.43
CA ILE A 101 -30.00 -33.15 34.29
C ILE A 101 -29.00 -32.91 33.15
N TYR A 102 -29.32 -31.96 32.29
CA TYR A 102 -28.45 -31.42 31.25
C TYR A 102 -28.26 -29.92 31.44
N TRP A 103 -27.07 -29.43 31.12
CA TRP A 103 -26.72 -28.02 31.18
C TRP A 103 -26.73 -27.43 29.78
N VAL A 104 -27.32 -26.24 29.66
CA VAL A 104 -27.46 -25.49 28.41
C VAL A 104 -26.82 -24.13 28.62
N SER A 105 -25.91 -23.77 27.72
CA SER A 105 -25.25 -22.46 27.66
C SER A 105 -25.59 -21.77 26.35
N ASN A 106 -26.03 -20.51 26.39
CA ASN A 106 -26.37 -19.73 25.19
C ASN A 106 -27.32 -20.48 24.23
N ASN A 107 -28.35 -21.13 24.78
CA ASN A 107 -29.33 -21.97 24.06
C ASN A 107 -28.75 -23.21 23.34
N HIS A 108 -27.52 -23.61 23.67
CA HIS A 108 -26.89 -24.81 23.15
C HIS A 108 -26.47 -25.75 24.28
N PRO A 109 -26.43 -27.08 24.06
CA PRO A 109 -25.88 -28.01 25.05
C PRO A 109 -24.48 -27.57 25.47
N LEU A 110 -24.26 -27.46 26.79
CA LEU A 110 -22.98 -27.01 27.34
C LEU A 110 -21.86 -27.95 26.89
N LYS A 111 -20.82 -27.38 26.30
CA LYS A 111 -19.59 -28.11 25.96
C LYS A 111 -18.68 -28.09 27.19
N PHE A 112 -18.42 -29.27 27.74
CA PHE A 112 -17.51 -29.43 28.86
C PHE A 112 -16.06 -29.41 28.37
N ASP A 113 -15.21 -28.69 29.09
CA ASP A 113 -13.77 -28.73 28.95
C ASP A 113 -13.10 -29.14 30.28
N GLU A 114 -11.77 -29.16 30.31
CA GLU A 114 -10.98 -29.60 31.47
C GLU A 114 -11.14 -28.70 32.72
N ARG A 115 -11.62 -27.46 32.56
CA ARG A 115 -11.85 -26.50 33.65
C ARG A 115 -13.22 -26.69 34.28
N MET A 116 -14.11 -27.46 33.64
CA MET A 116 -15.47 -27.67 34.09
C MET A 116 -15.60 -29.00 34.82
N TRP A 117 -16.16 -28.97 36.02
CA TRP A 117 -16.48 -30.14 36.81
C TRP A 117 -18.00 -30.26 36.99
N LEU A 118 -18.50 -31.47 36.78
CA LEU A 118 -19.90 -31.80 36.98
C LEU A 118 -20.00 -32.81 38.13
N SER A 119 -20.87 -32.53 39.10
CA SER A 119 -21.12 -33.47 40.20
C SER A 119 -21.66 -34.81 39.71
N THR A 120 -21.51 -35.85 40.53
CA THR A 120 -21.98 -37.20 40.22
C THR A 120 -23.50 -37.26 40.00
N ASP A 121 -24.27 -36.42 40.70
CA ASP A 121 -25.73 -36.25 40.52
C ASP A 121 -26.10 -35.23 39.43
N ARG A 122 -25.10 -34.62 38.79
CA ARG A 122 -25.21 -33.59 37.75
C ARG A 122 -25.94 -32.30 38.16
N LYS A 123 -26.26 -32.14 39.45
CA LYS A 123 -26.92 -30.94 39.99
C LYS A 123 -25.99 -29.74 40.08
N ASN A 124 -24.68 -29.97 40.18
CA ASN A 124 -23.69 -28.91 40.37
C ASN A 124 -22.74 -28.88 39.17
N LEU A 125 -22.74 -27.76 38.46
CA LEU A 125 -21.76 -27.44 37.44
C LEU A 125 -20.80 -26.41 38.02
N THR A 126 -19.51 -26.71 38.06
CA THR A 126 -18.47 -25.80 38.54
C THR A 126 -17.48 -25.51 37.42
N ILE A 127 -17.30 -24.23 37.10
CA ILE A 127 -16.22 -23.73 36.25
C ILE A 127 -15.09 -23.29 37.20
N LEU A 128 -13.97 -24.02 37.21
CA LEU A 128 -12.88 -23.80 38.16
C LEU A 128 -12.15 -22.47 37.93
N THR A 129 -11.94 -22.13 36.66
CA THR A 129 -11.22 -20.93 36.26
C THR A 129 -11.94 -20.30 35.08
N VAL A 130 -12.69 -19.23 35.33
CA VAL A 130 -13.52 -18.59 34.32
C VAL A 130 -12.69 -17.91 33.24
N GLN A 131 -13.12 -18.02 32.00
CA GLN A 131 -12.56 -17.34 30.82
C GLN A 131 -13.65 -16.51 30.12
N ARG A 132 -13.25 -15.52 29.30
CA ARG A 132 -14.18 -14.60 28.64
C ARG A 132 -15.25 -15.28 27.77
N GLU A 133 -14.95 -16.45 27.23
CA GLU A 133 -15.88 -17.31 26.46
C GLU A 133 -16.97 -17.98 27.31
N ASP A 134 -16.78 -18.08 28.63
CA ASP A 134 -17.79 -18.66 29.52
C ASP A 134 -18.94 -17.67 29.81
N ALA A 135 -18.79 -16.41 29.39
CA ALA A 135 -19.82 -15.40 29.54
C ALA A 135 -21.09 -15.76 28.75
N GLY A 136 -22.25 -15.55 29.35
CA GLY A 136 -23.52 -15.80 28.67
C GLY A 136 -24.62 -16.31 29.57
N THR A 137 -25.63 -16.92 28.95
CA THR A 137 -26.79 -17.49 29.64
C THR A 137 -26.58 -18.96 29.97
N TYR A 138 -27.02 -19.36 31.15
CA TYR A 138 -27.01 -20.75 31.61
C TYR A 138 -28.41 -21.16 32.03
N GLN A 139 -28.79 -22.39 31.67
CA GLN A 139 -30.02 -23.05 32.05
C GLN A 139 -29.73 -24.50 32.41
N CYS A 140 -30.51 -25.06 33.33
CA CYS A 140 -30.55 -26.51 33.52
C CYS A 140 -31.86 -27.08 32.97
N GLU A 141 -31.75 -28.21 32.31
CA GLU A 141 -32.87 -28.97 31.77
C GLU A 141 -33.00 -30.29 32.49
N VAL A 142 -34.19 -30.54 33.02
CA VAL A 142 -34.55 -31.81 33.63
C VAL A 142 -35.27 -32.65 32.61
N TRP A 143 -34.79 -33.88 32.42
CA TRP A 143 -35.31 -34.84 31.46
C TRP A 143 -35.91 -36.03 32.23
N GLY A 144 -37.23 -36.15 32.14
CA GLY A 144 -37.98 -37.34 32.55
C GLY A 144 -38.17 -38.31 31.38
N VAL A 145 -38.94 -39.39 31.61
CA VAL A 145 -39.14 -40.44 30.59
C VAL A 145 -39.83 -39.94 29.32
N LEU A 146 -40.73 -38.95 29.43
CA LEU A 146 -41.56 -38.45 28.32
C LEU A 146 -41.65 -36.91 28.27
N GLN A 147 -40.98 -36.22 29.18
CA GLN A 147 -41.11 -34.77 29.35
C GLN A 147 -39.75 -34.14 29.63
N VAL A 148 -39.56 -32.91 29.13
CA VAL A 148 -38.39 -32.09 29.38
C VAL A 148 -38.87 -30.75 29.89
N GLN A 149 -38.23 -30.23 30.94
CA GLN A 149 -38.51 -28.92 31.50
C GLN A 149 -37.20 -28.15 31.73
N SER A 150 -37.14 -26.91 31.25
CA SER A 150 -35.97 -26.04 31.38
C SER A 150 -36.19 -24.96 32.45
N SER A 151 -35.13 -24.62 33.17
CA SER A 151 -35.16 -23.51 34.13
C SER A 151 -35.32 -22.16 33.43
N ASN A 152 -35.63 -21.11 34.21
CA ASN A 152 -35.37 -19.75 33.72
C ASN A 152 -33.85 -19.58 33.50
N PRO A 153 -33.41 -18.77 32.52
CA PRO A 153 -31.99 -18.49 32.32
C PRO A 153 -31.42 -17.65 33.45
N THR A 154 -30.18 -17.95 33.83
CA THR A 154 -29.32 -17.08 34.63
C THR A 154 -28.17 -16.58 33.76
N PHE A 155 -27.53 -15.47 34.15
CA PHE A 155 -26.45 -14.85 33.38
C PHE A 155 -25.14 -14.90 34.17
N LEU A 156 -24.05 -15.24 33.48
CA LEU A 156 -22.69 -15.07 33.96
C LEU A 156 -22.02 -13.95 33.16
N ILE A 157 -21.61 -12.89 33.84
CA ILE A 157 -20.81 -11.81 33.30
C ILE A 157 -19.35 -12.08 33.62
N VAL A 158 -18.46 -12.00 32.63
CA VAL A 158 -17.02 -12.18 32.83
C VAL A 158 -16.31 -10.85 32.59
N TYR A 159 -15.62 -10.36 33.60
CA TYR A 159 -14.76 -9.19 33.48
C TYR A 159 -13.36 -9.60 33.05
N TYR A 160 -12.86 -8.97 32.00
CA TYR A 160 -11.56 -9.25 31.40
C TYR A 160 -10.93 -7.97 30.85
N GLY A 161 -9.65 -8.02 30.51
CA GLY A 161 -8.94 -6.89 29.95
C GLY A 161 -8.49 -5.84 30.97
N PRO A 162 -7.76 -4.80 30.50
CA PRO A 162 -7.55 -4.47 29.09
C PRO A 162 -6.31 -5.18 28.51
N ASP A 163 -6.49 -6.06 27.51
CA ASP A 163 -5.39 -6.77 26.82
C ASP A 163 -5.81 -7.26 25.42
N PRO A 164 -4.95 -7.18 24.38
CA PRO A 164 -3.70 -6.39 24.33
C PRO A 164 -3.99 -4.88 24.31
N VAL A 165 -2.96 -4.03 24.37
CA VAL A 165 -3.08 -2.57 24.17
C VAL A 165 -2.13 -2.15 23.07
N GLU A 166 -2.69 -1.75 21.92
CA GLU A 166 -1.93 -1.30 20.76
C GLU A 166 -2.36 0.12 20.37
N ILE A 167 -1.37 0.99 20.12
CA ILE A 167 -1.63 2.36 19.66
C ILE A 167 -1.42 2.39 18.15
N LYS A 168 -2.47 2.76 17.41
CA LYS A 168 -2.42 3.04 15.98
C LYS A 168 -2.34 4.55 15.73
N LEU A 169 -1.74 4.91 14.60
CA LEU A 169 -1.54 6.29 14.18
C LEU A 169 -1.82 6.43 12.69
N GLU A 170 -2.72 7.36 12.35
CA GLU A 170 -3.10 7.65 10.97
C GLU A 170 -3.09 9.17 10.70
N PRO A 171 -2.49 9.66 9.60
CA PRO A 171 -1.64 8.92 8.67
C PRO A 171 -0.24 8.66 9.27
N GLY A 172 0.43 7.62 8.79
CA GLY A 172 1.82 7.34 9.14
C GLY A 172 2.30 6.02 8.54
N VAL A 173 3.62 5.87 8.40
CA VAL A 173 4.25 4.63 7.92
C VAL A 173 5.20 4.08 8.98
N PRO A 174 5.07 2.80 9.38
CA PRO A 174 6.04 2.16 10.26
C PRO A 174 7.44 2.14 9.63
N ASN A 175 8.44 2.64 10.35
CA ASN A 175 9.85 2.57 10.00
C ASN A 175 10.67 2.17 11.24
N GLY A 176 10.96 0.86 11.35
CA GLY A 176 11.60 0.30 12.54
C GLY A 176 10.70 0.41 13.78
N GLU A 177 11.21 1.00 14.85
CA GLU A 177 10.48 1.20 16.12
C GLU A 177 9.62 2.46 16.14
N ALA A 178 9.64 3.28 15.09
CA ALA A 178 8.90 4.53 15.00
C ALA A 178 7.91 4.53 13.84
N VAL A 179 6.88 5.36 13.95
CA VAL A 179 5.99 5.70 12.84
C VAL A 179 6.39 7.07 12.32
N GLU A 180 6.71 7.13 11.03
CA GLU A 180 7.06 8.38 10.36
C GLU A 180 5.80 9.10 9.87
N VAL A 181 5.73 10.40 10.16
CA VAL A 181 4.63 11.29 9.79
C VAL A 181 5.17 12.51 9.03
N ILE A 182 4.36 13.17 8.19
CA ILE A 182 4.76 14.40 7.48
C ILE A 182 4.33 15.64 8.25
N GLU A 183 5.20 16.64 8.33
CA GLU A 183 4.90 17.94 8.92
C GLU A 183 3.64 18.61 8.31
N GLY A 184 2.83 19.19 9.19
CA GLY A 184 1.55 19.81 8.88
C GLY A 184 0.38 18.82 8.74
N SER A 185 0.61 17.51 8.85
CA SER A 185 -0.47 16.53 8.84
C SER A 185 -1.30 16.56 10.13
N ASN A 186 -2.58 16.19 10.00
CA ASN A 186 -3.45 15.96 11.15
C ASN A 186 -3.36 14.49 11.52
N LEU A 187 -2.85 14.21 12.72
CA LEU A 187 -2.60 12.88 13.23
C LEU A 187 -3.76 12.42 14.11
N THR A 188 -4.24 11.20 13.88
CA THR A 188 -5.24 10.53 14.73
C THR A 188 -4.60 9.32 15.37
N PHE A 189 -4.49 9.35 16.69
CA PHE A 189 -4.09 8.23 17.51
C PHE A 189 -5.32 7.47 17.94
N SER A 190 -5.30 6.15 17.89
CA SER A 190 -6.37 5.28 18.38
C SER A 190 -5.79 4.09 19.13
N VAL A 191 -6.47 3.69 20.21
CA VAL A 191 -6.09 2.50 21.00
C VAL A 191 -7.00 1.35 20.63
N GLU A 192 -6.40 0.22 20.27
CA GLU A 192 -7.08 -1.05 20.12
C GLU A 192 -6.81 -1.93 21.34
N THR A 193 -7.89 -2.35 22.01
CA THR A 193 -7.84 -3.18 23.20
C THR A 193 -9.13 -3.99 23.39
N LEU A 194 -9.02 -5.16 24.02
CA LEU A 194 -10.17 -5.94 24.45
C LEU A 194 -10.34 -5.77 25.96
N SER A 195 -11.51 -5.28 26.36
CA SER A 195 -11.84 -5.08 27.77
C SER A 195 -13.35 -5.13 27.98
N HIS A 196 -13.77 -5.82 29.04
CA HIS A 196 -15.12 -5.75 29.56
C HIS A 196 -15.09 -5.58 31.08
N PRO A 197 -15.74 -4.54 31.65
CA PRO A 197 -16.42 -3.43 30.99
C PRO A 197 -15.44 -2.53 30.19
N HIS A 198 -15.97 -1.50 29.54
CA HIS A 198 -15.16 -0.55 28.77
C HIS A 198 -14.09 0.11 29.67
N PRO A 199 -12.83 0.25 29.20
CA PRO A 199 -11.75 0.76 30.02
C PRO A 199 -11.69 2.30 30.00
N ASP A 200 -10.98 2.85 30.97
CA ASP A 200 -10.60 4.26 31.01
C ASP A 200 -9.25 4.46 30.32
N TYR A 201 -9.06 5.61 29.64
CA TYR A 201 -7.84 5.95 28.92
C TYR A 201 -7.17 7.17 29.53
N SER A 202 -5.84 7.20 29.54
CA SER A 202 -5.04 8.35 29.95
C SER A 202 -3.82 8.47 29.05
N TRP A 203 -3.76 9.56 28.29
CA TRP A 203 -2.71 9.79 27.30
C TRP A 203 -1.55 10.60 27.88
N PHE A 204 -0.34 10.25 27.46
CA PHE A 204 0.90 10.91 27.87
C PHE A 204 1.82 11.11 26.66
N PHE A 205 2.59 12.18 26.68
CA PHE A 205 3.58 12.49 25.65
C PHE A 205 4.91 12.88 26.28
N SER A 206 6.01 12.45 25.67
CA SER A 206 7.36 12.87 26.04
C SER A 206 8.24 12.92 24.81
N ASN A 207 9.11 13.91 24.75
CA ASN A 207 10.17 13.99 23.75
C ASN A 207 11.51 14.22 24.46
N ASP A 208 12.62 14.17 23.73
CA ASP A 208 13.95 14.27 24.35
C ASP A 208 14.18 15.59 25.11
N SER A 209 13.40 16.63 24.79
CA SER A 209 13.50 17.97 25.39
C SER A 209 12.55 18.23 26.56
N LYS A 210 11.51 17.39 26.75
CA LYS A 210 10.44 17.62 27.73
C LYS A 210 10.11 16.34 28.51
N PRO A 211 9.92 16.45 29.84
CA PRO A 211 9.47 15.31 30.64
C PRO A 211 8.08 14.84 30.17
N ILE A 212 7.67 13.66 30.66
CA ILE A 212 6.34 13.11 30.37
C ILE A 212 5.27 14.10 30.85
N THR A 213 4.43 14.57 29.92
CA THR A 213 3.28 15.42 30.20
C THR A 213 1.98 14.67 29.93
N SER A 214 0.99 14.87 30.80
CA SER A 214 -0.37 14.38 30.57
C SER A 214 -1.00 15.13 29.40
N LEU A 215 -1.63 14.40 28.49
CA LEU A 215 -2.51 14.95 27.47
C LEU A 215 -3.94 15.03 28.04
N SER A 216 -4.72 16.04 27.67
CA SER A 216 -6.09 16.24 28.19
C SER A 216 -7.13 15.24 27.66
N SER A 217 -6.73 14.26 26.86
CA SER A 217 -7.63 13.27 26.27
C SER A 217 -7.78 12.06 27.20
N THR A 218 -9.04 11.71 27.49
CA THR A 218 -9.43 10.50 28.24
C THR A 218 -10.18 9.49 27.37
N THR A 219 -10.19 9.72 26.06
CA THR A 219 -10.87 8.90 25.07
C THR A 219 -9.91 7.88 24.46
N SER A 220 -10.43 6.81 23.86
CA SER A 220 -9.62 5.83 23.12
C SER A 220 -8.91 6.43 21.91
N THR A 221 -9.36 7.59 21.45
CA THR A 221 -8.80 8.32 20.31
C THR A 221 -8.36 9.73 20.70
N PHE A 222 -7.25 10.20 20.14
CA PHE A 222 -6.74 11.55 20.32
C PHE A 222 -6.25 12.11 18.98
N THR A 223 -6.63 13.34 18.66
CA THR A 223 -6.22 14.01 17.41
C THR A 223 -5.26 15.16 17.68
N LEU A 224 -4.14 15.17 16.96
CA LEU A 224 -3.19 16.26 16.93
C LEU A 224 -3.26 16.96 15.57
N HIS A 225 -3.51 18.26 15.58
CA HIS A 225 -3.57 19.05 14.36
C HIS A 225 -2.21 19.64 14.00
N ALA A 226 -1.91 19.71 12.70
CA ALA A 226 -0.71 20.33 12.15
C ALA A 226 0.58 19.89 12.88
N ALA A 227 0.93 18.61 12.75
CA ALA A 227 2.12 18.04 13.35
C ALA A 227 3.38 18.85 12.98
N SER A 228 4.24 19.08 13.97
CA SER A 228 5.50 19.83 13.84
C SER A 228 6.61 19.07 14.54
N LYS A 229 7.86 19.52 14.39
CA LYS A 229 9.02 18.83 14.98
C LYS A 229 8.96 18.69 16.51
N GLU A 230 8.23 19.57 17.21
CA GLU A 230 8.08 19.49 18.67
C GLU A 230 7.18 18.33 19.14
N HIS A 231 6.37 17.81 18.21
CA HIS A 231 5.46 16.67 18.42
C HIS A 231 6.15 15.33 18.14
N GLU A 232 7.41 15.33 17.70
CA GLU A 232 8.24 14.13 17.64
C GLU A 232 8.50 13.62 19.05
N GLY A 233 8.29 12.33 19.30
CA GLY A 233 8.46 11.77 20.63
C GLY A 233 7.75 10.44 20.85
N LEU A 234 7.64 10.05 22.11
CA LEU A 234 7.02 8.82 22.56
C LEU A 234 5.64 9.12 23.17
N TYR A 235 4.62 8.68 22.46
CA TYR A 235 3.23 8.72 22.90
C TYR A 235 2.93 7.46 23.71
N ARG A 236 2.25 7.63 24.84
CA ARG A 236 1.84 6.52 25.69
C ARG A 236 0.37 6.65 26.05
N CYS A 237 -0.31 5.52 26.19
CA CYS A 237 -1.68 5.48 26.67
C CYS A 237 -1.79 4.43 27.77
N LEU A 238 -2.13 4.88 28.98
CA LEU A 238 -2.50 3.99 30.07
C LEU A 238 -3.98 3.64 29.90
N VAL A 239 -4.26 2.35 29.76
CA VAL A 239 -5.61 1.80 29.68
C VAL A 239 -5.88 1.05 30.96
N SER A 240 -6.96 1.38 31.65
CA SER A 240 -7.30 0.76 32.94
C SER A 240 -8.73 0.24 32.98
N ASN A 241 -8.90 -0.99 33.46
CA ASN A 241 -10.21 -1.57 33.74
C ASN A 241 -10.38 -1.69 35.26
N LYS A 242 -11.31 -0.88 35.81
CA LYS A 242 -11.59 -0.84 37.26
C LYS A 242 -12.21 -2.13 37.79
N ALA A 243 -12.95 -2.88 36.97
CA ALA A 243 -13.59 -4.11 37.41
C ALA A 243 -12.59 -5.25 37.62
N THR A 244 -11.55 -5.30 36.79
CA THR A 244 -10.45 -6.29 36.92
C THR A 244 -9.27 -5.78 37.75
N ASN A 245 -9.24 -4.48 38.07
CA ASN A 245 -8.08 -3.77 38.64
C ASN A 245 -6.80 -3.95 37.80
N LEU A 246 -6.94 -4.16 36.49
CA LEU A 246 -5.81 -4.28 35.58
C LEU A 246 -5.59 -2.96 34.84
N SER A 247 -4.32 -2.62 34.66
CA SER A 247 -3.89 -1.56 33.76
C SER A 247 -2.79 -2.05 32.84
N ARG A 248 -2.76 -1.50 31.62
CA ARG A 248 -1.74 -1.77 30.60
C ARG A 248 -1.34 -0.47 29.92
N LEU A 249 -0.06 -0.37 29.60
CA LEU A 249 0.53 0.82 28.98
C LEU A 249 0.88 0.50 27.53
N GLY A 250 0.20 1.15 26.59
CA GLY A 250 0.61 1.19 25.19
C GLY A 250 1.65 2.29 24.97
N ALA A 251 2.56 2.09 24.01
CA ALA A 251 3.56 3.08 23.63
C ALA A 251 3.78 3.09 22.12
N LEU A 252 3.92 4.29 21.53
CA LEU A 252 4.20 4.50 20.11
C LEU A 252 5.20 5.64 19.93
N LYS A 253 6.33 5.36 19.29
CA LYS A 253 7.30 6.40 18.92
C LYS A 253 6.90 7.02 17.59
N VAL A 254 6.83 8.33 17.55
CA VAL A 254 6.48 9.11 16.35
C VAL A 254 7.68 9.94 15.94
N ARG A 255 8.00 9.91 14.64
CA ARG A 255 9.07 10.72 14.03
C ARG A 255 8.45 11.63 12.98
N VAL A 256 8.69 12.94 13.12
CA VAL A 256 8.12 13.94 12.20
C VAL A 256 9.17 14.28 11.14
N LEU A 257 8.83 14.01 9.89
CA LEU A 257 9.64 14.35 8.73
C LEU A 257 9.17 15.68 8.14
N GLU A 258 10.13 16.50 7.75
CA GLU A 258 9.86 17.74 7.02
C GLU A 258 9.32 17.45 5.62
N ARG A 259 8.53 18.39 5.10
CA ARG A 259 8.12 18.35 3.69
C ARG A 259 9.34 18.65 2.83
N VAL A 260 9.67 17.75 1.89
CA VAL A 260 10.86 17.97 1.06
C VAL A 260 10.66 19.22 0.19
N THR A 261 11.70 20.02 0.11
CA THR A 261 11.71 21.26 -0.68
C THR A 261 12.41 21.03 -2.00
N LYS A 262 12.19 21.95 -2.94
CA LYS A 262 12.74 21.89 -4.29
C LYS A 262 14.28 21.80 -4.26
N PRO A 263 14.88 20.74 -4.82
CA PRO A 263 16.34 20.62 -4.89
C PRO A 263 16.92 21.47 -6.02
N CYS A 264 18.23 21.73 -5.98
CA CYS A 264 18.97 22.48 -6.99
C CYS A 264 20.08 21.63 -7.60
N ILE A 265 20.24 21.65 -8.93
CA ILE A 265 21.34 20.97 -9.60
C ILE A 265 22.52 21.92 -9.75
N THR A 266 23.71 21.50 -9.32
CA THR A 266 24.96 22.23 -9.53
C THR A 266 25.96 21.40 -10.31
N SER A 267 26.83 22.08 -11.06
CA SER A 267 27.94 21.50 -11.80
C SER A 267 29.18 22.38 -11.62
N PRO A 268 30.37 21.81 -11.37
CA PRO A 268 31.61 22.58 -11.33
C PRO A 268 32.04 23.10 -12.71
N ASN A 269 31.55 22.49 -13.80
CA ASN A 269 31.97 22.81 -15.17
C ASN A 269 30.75 23.20 -16.03
N LEU A 270 30.62 24.50 -16.34
CA LEU A 270 29.54 25.02 -17.18
C LEU A 270 29.89 25.06 -18.68
N ASN A 271 31.18 25.03 -19.02
CA ASN A 271 31.69 25.07 -20.40
C ASN A 271 32.35 23.74 -20.76
N LEU A 272 31.56 22.81 -21.31
CA LEU A 272 32.04 21.47 -21.66
C LEU A 272 32.32 21.38 -23.16
N VAL A 273 33.43 20.74 -23.51
CA VAL A 273 33.78 20.38 -24.89
C VAL A 273 33.39 18.93 -25.13
N GLU A 274 33.04 18.56 -26.35
CA GLU A 274 32.65 17.19 -26.73
C GLU A 274 33.68 16.11 -26.32
N ASN A 275 34.96 16.47 -26.23
CA ASN A 275 36.03 15.57 -25.78
C ASN A 275 36.35 15.66 -24.28
N ALA A 276 35.55 16.37 -23.49
CA ALA A 276 35.75 16.42 -22.04
C ALA A 276 35.53 15.02 -21.44
N SER A 277 36.47 14.61 -20.58
CA SER A 277 36.55 13.24 -20.08
C SER A 277 35.36 12.84 -19.20
N LEU A 278 34.79 13.79 -18.46
CA LEU A 278 33.59 13.58 -17.65
C LEU A 278 32.90 14.91 -17.27
N VAL A 279 31.62 14.83 -16.91
CA VAL A 279 30.89 15.89 -16.16
C VAL A 279 30.30 15.30 -14.89
N VAL A 280 30.25 16.13 -13.84
CA VAL A 280 29.63 15.79 -12.55
C VAL A 280 28.48 16.74 -12.30
N LEU A 281 27.28 16.20 -12.12
CA LEU A 281 26.09 16.93 -11.70
C LEU A 281 25.75 16.52 -10.26
N THR A 282 25.48 17.49 -9.40
CA THR A 282 25.15 17.26 -8.00
C THR A 282 23.76 17.79 -7.70
N CYS A 283 22.88 16.94 -7.18
CA CYS A 283 21.57 17.32 -6.67
C CYS A 283 21.72 17.81 -5.22
N GLN A 284 21.68 19.13 -5.04
CA GLN A 284 21.77 19.78 -3.74
C GLN A 284 20.39 19.88 -3.09
N THR A 285 20.29 19.39 -1.86
CA THR A 285 19.10 19.46 -1.01
C THR A 285 19.53 19.69 0.43
N SER A 286 18.72 20.41 1.21
CA SER A 286 18.91 20.59 2.66
C SER A 286 18.44 19.37 3.47
N HIS A 287 17.73 18.42 2.83
CA HIS A 287 17.12 17.29 3.50
C HIS A 287 18.06 16.08 3.55
N GLU A 288 18.23 15.49 4.73
CA GLU A 288 19.01 14.27 4.93
C GLU A 288 18.14 13.01 4.84
N GLY A 289 18.75 11.87 4.47
CA GLY A 289 18.04 10.58 4.41
C GLY A 289 16.94 10.47 3.34
N VAL A 290 16.83 11.45 2.44
CA VAL A 290 15.89 11.43 1.31
C VAL A 290 16.41 10.58 0.15
N GLY A 291 15.50 9.92 -0.56
CA GLY A 291 15.81 9.27 -1.83
C GLY A 291 16.04 10.29 -2.93
N VAL A 292 16.95 9.99 -3.87
CA VAL A 292 17.24 10.84 -5.04
C VAL A 292 17.11 10.03 -6.32
N GLN A 293 16.41 10.59 -7.30
CA GLN A 293 16.28 10.03 -8.66
C GLN A 293 16.60 11.09 -9.70
N TRP A 294 17.44 10.75 -10.67
CA TRP A 294 17.79 11.62 -11.79
C TRP A 294 16.92 11.35 -13.00
N PHE A 295 16.70 12.39 -13.79
CA PHE A 295 15.91 12.35 -15.01
C PHE A 295 16.61 13.14 -16.13
N LEU A 296 16.41 12.69 -17.36
CA LEU A 296 16.79 13.40 -18.58
C LEU A 296 15.56 13.46 -19.49
N ARG A 297 15.13 14.66 -19.88
CA ARG A 297 13.93 14.85 -20.73
C ARG A 297 12.69 14.12 -20.16
N GLY A 298 12.53 14.16 -18.84
CA GLY A 298 11.43 13.50 -18.12
C GLY A 298 11.60 11.99 -17.87
N GLN A 299 12.60 11.33 -18.45
CA GLN A 299 12.83 9.89 -18.29
C GLN A 299 13.81 9.59 -17.15
N PRO A 300 13.52 8.62 -16.26
CA PRO A 300 14.42 8.26 -15.18
C PRO A 300 15.73 7.68 -15.74
N LEU A 301 16.85 8.19 -15.22
CA LEU A 301 18.17 7.70 -15.59
C LEU A 301 18.50 6.44 -14.79
N LEU A 302 19.07 5.46 -15.49
CA LEU A 302 19.56 4.22 -14.92
C LEU A 302 21.09 4.19 -14.95
N PRO A 303 21.74 3.66 -13.90
CA PRO A 303 23.19 3.49 -13.90
C PRO A 303 23.70 2.65 -15.07
N SER A 304 24.82 3.05 -15.66
CA SER A 304 25.51 2.35 -16.73
C SER A 304 27.02 2.66 -16.68
N PRO A 305 27.88 2.00 -17.48
CA PRO A 305 29.28 2.40 -17.58
C PRO A 305 29.50 3.86 -18.04
N HIS A 306 28.50 4.43 -18.73
CA HIS A 306 28.48 5.84 -19.18
C HIS A 306 27.95 6.79 -18.09
N LEU A 307 26.99 6.34 -17.27
CA LEU A 307 26.30 7.12 -16.24
C LEU A 307 26.48 6.45 -14.86
N VAL A 308 27.35 7.01 -14.02
CA VAL A 308 27.63 6.48 -12.69
C VAL A 308 26.97 7.36 -11.64
N LEU A 309 26.15 6.76 -10.78
CA LEU A 309 25.55 7.42 -9.62
C LEU A 309 26.41 7.17 -8.37
N SER A 310 26.48 8.15 -7.46
CA SER A 310 26.99 7.94 -6.11
C SER A 310 26.11 6.97 -5.32
N ALA A 311 26.60 6.46 -4.18
CA ALA A 311 25.86 5.48 -3.36
C ALA A 311 24.50 6.01 -2.84
N ASP A 312 24.40 7.33 -2.64
CA ASP A 312 23.19 8.04 -2.22
C ASP A 312 22.41 8.65 -3.41
N ASN A 313 22.83 8.35 -4.65
CA ASN A 313 22.33 8.92 -5.90
C ASN A 313 22.37 10.46 -5.99
N ARG A 314 23.00 11.18 -5.04
CA ARG A 314 23.06 12.64 -5.06
C ARG A 314 23.95 13.19 -6.17
N THR A 315 24.92 12.41 -6.63
CA THR A 315 25.87 12.81 -7.66
C THR A 315 25.73 11.92 -8.89
N LEU A 316 25.57 12.52 -10.06
CA LEU A 316 25.57 11.88 -11.36
C LEU A 316 26.86 12.23 -12.10
N VAL A 317 27.65 11.20 -12.42
CA VAL A 317 28.87 11.31 -13.21
C VAL A 317 28.61 10.74 -14.60
N ILE A 318 28.84 11.55 -15.64
CA ILE A 318 28.70 11.15 -17.04
C ILE A 318 30.11 11.08 -17.64
N HIS A 319 30.53 9.91 -18.11
CA HIS A 319 31.86 9.67 -18.69
C HIS A 319 31.84 9.78 -20.21
N GLY A 320 32.86 10.40 -20.82
CA GLY A 320 33.00 10.44 -22.28
C GLY A 320 31.79 11.07 -22.96
N LEU A 321 31.63 12.38 -22.76
CA LEU A 321 30.49 13.19 -23.20
C LEU A 321 30.13 12.97 -24.68
N ARG A 322 28.83 12.77 -24.95
CA ARG A 322 28.29 12.55 -26.30
C ARG A 322 27.20 13.56 -26.61
N ARG A 323 26.92 13.76 -27.89
CA ARG A 323 25.83 14.63 -28.34
C ARG A 323 24.47 14.27 -27.74
N ASP A 324 24.22 12.98 -27.49
CA ASP A 324 22.95 12.49 -26.94
C ASP A 324 22.75 12.89 -25.47
N ASP A 325 23.84 13.18 -24.74
CA ASP A 325 23.83 13.60 -23.34
C ASP A 325 23.34 15.06 -23.18
N VAL A 326 23.28 15.84 -24.27
CA VAL A 326 22.80 17.23 -24.26
C VAL A 326 21.31 17.27 -23.93
N GLY A 327 20.93 17.95 -22.86
CA GLY A 327 19.51 18.09 -22.54
C GLY A 327 19.23 18.66 -21.16
N PRO A 328 17.93 18.81 -20.82
CA PRO A 328 17.49 19.19 -19.50
C PRO A 328 17.57 17.99 -18.55
N TYR A 329 18.47 18.08 -17.58
CA TYR A 329 18.57 17.18 -16.44
C TYR A 329 17.73 17.72 -15.29
N GLU A 330 17.06 16.82 -14.60
CA GLU A 330 16.28 17.13 -13.41
C GLU A 330 16.61 16.09 -12.34
N CYS A 331 16.57 16.49 -11.08
CA CYS A 331 16.64 15.57 -9.96
C CYS A 331 15.39 15.71 -9.11
N GLU A 332 14.88 14.58 -8.64
CA GLU A 332 13.76 14.50 -7.71
C GLU A 332 14.27 13.95 -6.38
N VAL A 333 13.91 14.64 -5.30
CA VAL A 333 14.15 14.19 -3.93
C VAL A 333 12.82 13.80 -3.30
N TRP A 334 12.80 12.72 -2.52
CA TRP A 334 11.57 12.23 -1.92
C TRP A 334 11.78 11.54 -0.57
N ASN A 335 10.73 11.58 0.25
CA ASN A 335 10.51 10.75 1.42
C ASN A 335 9.13 10.06 1.29
N TRP A 336 8.73 9.24 2.28
CA TRP A 336 7.53 8.39 2.15
C TRP A 336 6.23 9.14 1.81
N GLY A 337 6.12 10.42 2.19
CA GLY A 337 4.89 11.22 2.03
C GLY A 337 5.09 12.55 1.31
N SER A 338 6.27 12.81 0.74
CA SER A 338 6.58 14.07 0.06
C SER A 338 7.65 13.88 -1.01
N GLY A 339 7.46 14.50 -2.18
CA GLY A 339 8.43 14.53 -3.28
C GLY A 339 8.54 15.94 -3.87
N ALA A 340 9.74 16.33 -4.30
CA ALA A 340 10.00 17.62 -4.93
C ALA A 340 11.06 17.48 -6.04
N ARG A 341 10.81 18.15 -7.17
CA ARG A 341 11.65 18.06 -8.38
C ARG A 341 12.33 19.38 -8.69
N SER A 342 13.61 19.32 -9.06
CA SER A 342 14.44 20.48 -9.36
C SER A 342 13.93 21.22 -10.60
N ASP A 343 14.45 22.44 -10.79
CA ASP A 343 14.44 23.04 -12.13
C ASP A 343 15.31 22.23 -13.10
N SER A 344 14.97 22.33 -14.38
CA SER A 344 15.76 21.73 -15.46
C SER A 344 17.13 22.41 -15.58
N PHE A 345 18.21 21.64 -15.39
CA PHE A 345 19.58 22.03 -15.67
C PHE A 345 19.98 21.60 -17.09
N ARG A 346 20.24 22.57 -17.98
CA ARG A 346 20.54 22.27 -19.39
C ARG A 346 22.03 22.03 -19.60
N LEU A 347 22.41 20.77 -19.85
CA LEU A 347 23.77 20.42 -20.23
C LEU A 347 24.00 20.78 -21.70
N ASN A 348 24.99 21.65 -21.95
CA ASN A 348 25.43 22.01 -23.31
C ASN A 348 26.85 21.48 -23.55
N ILE A 349 27.09 20.97 -24.75
CA ILE A 349 28.39 20.44 -25.18
C ILE A 349 28.82 21.23 -26.41
N SER A 350 29.98 21.87 -26.34
CA SER A 350 30.59 22.60 -27.45
C SER A 350 31.42 21.63 -28.30
N CYS A 351 31.13 21.58 -29.60
CA CYS A 351 31.98 20.87 -30.56
C CYS A 351 33.11 21.84 -30.97
N PRO A 352 34.40 21.46 -30.84
CA PRO A 352 35.46 22.23 -31.45
C PRO A 352 35.21 22.18 -32.95
N GLN A 353 34.96 23.33 -33.57
CA GLN A 353 34.75 23.40 -35.02
C GLN A 353 35.96 22.78 -35.69
N LEU A 354 35.78 21.62 -36.33
CA LEU A 354 36.72 21.14 -37.31
C LEU A 354 36.64 22.18 -38.43
N SER A 355 37.52 23.18 -38.38
CA SER A 355 37.79 24.07 -39.49
C SER A 355 38.16 23.17 -40.68
N GLN A 356 37.15 22.81 -41.47
CA GLN A 356 37.36 22.29 -42.80
C GLN A 356 38.09 23.40 -43.51
N SER A 357 39.40 23.20 -43.69
CA SER A 357 40.30 24.12 -44.34
C SER A 357 39.63 24.69 -45.58
N ILE A 358 39.17 25.94 -45.48
CA ILE A 358 38.65 26.73 -46.59
C ILE A 358 39.70 26.81 -47.72
N GLY A 359 40.98 26.52 -47.40
CA GLY A 359 42.09 26.36 -48.35
C GLY A 359 42.01 25.14 -49.27
N ALA A 360 41.38 24.03 -48.86
CA ALA A 360 41.26 22.84 -49.71
C ALA A 360 40.23 23.04 -50.84
N ILE A 361 39.14 23.74 -50.54
CA ILE A 361 38.07 24.02 -51.51
C ILE A 361 38.51 25.10 -52.51
N THR A 362 39.24 26.13 -52.06
CA THR A 362 39.83 27.15 -52.94
C THR A 362 40.95 26.60 -53.84
N GLY A 363 41.75 25.65 -53.35
CA GLY A 363 42.75 24.97 -54.20
C GLY A 363 42.13 24.13 -55.32
N ILE A 364 41.02 23.42 -55.04
CA ILE A 364 40.33 22.60 -56.04
C ILE A 364 39.62 23.47 -57.09
N THR A 365 39.03 24.61 -56.69
CA THR A 365 38.39 25.52 -57.65
C THR A 365 39.39 26.26 -58.54
N ILE A 366 40.56 26.65 -58.02
CA ILE A 366 41.62 27.27 -58.84
C ILE A 366 42.23 26.24 -59.79
N GLY A 367 42.45 25.01 -59.32
CA GLY A 367 42.94 23.90 -60.16
C GLY A 367 41.98 23.56 -61.30
N SER A 368 40.67 23.51 -61.03
CA SER A 368 39.68 23.22 -62.07
C SER A 368 39.56 24.35 -63.10
N VAL A 369 39.64 25.61 -62.68
CA VAL A 369 39.63 26.76 -63.60
C VAL A 369 40.89 26.79 -64.48
N ALA A 370 42.07 26.45 -63.94
CA ALA A 370 43.30 26.37 -64.72
C ALA A 370 43.25 25.28 -65.79
N VAL A 371 42.67 24.10 -65.48
CA VAL A 371 42.50 23.01 -66.46
C VAL A 371 41.51 23.41 -67.56
N VAL A 372 40.41 24.08 -67.22
CA VAL A 372 39.46 24.60 -68.21
C VAL A 372 40.09 25.67 -69.10
N ALA A 373 40.90 26.57 -68.53
CA ALA A 373 41.64 27.58 -69.30
C ALA A 373 42.67 26.96 -70.26
N LEU A 374 43.38 25.91 -69.82
CA LEU A 374 44.31 25.17 -70.68
C LEU A 374 43.58 24.41 -71.79
N ALA A 375 42.45 23.77 -71.47
CA ALA A 375 41.64 23.04 -72.46
C ALA A 375 41.03 23.98 -73.51
N THR A 376 40.51 25.14 -73.08
CA THR A 376 39.96 26.17 -73.98
C THR A 376 41.07 26.84 -74.80
N GLY A 377 42.23 27.10 -74.22
CA GLY A 377 43.41 27.56 -74.96
C GLY A 377 43.87 26.56 -76.04
N LEU A 378 43.91 25.27 -75.70
CA LEU A 378 44.25 24.21 -76.66
C LEU A 378 43.21 24.11 -77.78
N ALA A 379 41.92 24.20 -77.45
CA ALA A 379 40.83 24.22 -78.42
C ALA A 379 40.92 25.44 -79.35
N CYS A 380 41.20 26.64 -78.83
CA CYS A 380 41.43 27.84 -79.63
C CYS A 380 42.65 27.70 -80.55
N PHE A 381 43.75 27.11 -80.07
CA PHE A 381 44.93 26.86 -80.89
C PHE A 381 44.63 25.89 -82.06
N LEU A 382 43.90 24.81 -81.78
CA LEU A 382 43.43 23.87 -82.81
C LEU A 382 42.46 24.53 -83.78
N TYR A 383 41.57 25.41 -83.31
CA TYR A 383 40.66 26.19 -84.15
C TYR A 383 41.40 27.16 -85.07
N ILE A 384 42.42 27.86 -84.58
CA ILE A 384 43.25 28.75 -85.42
C ILE A 384 44.03 27.95 -86.47
N ARG A 385 44.53 26.76 -86.13
CA ARG A 385 45.16 25.83 -87.09
C ARG A 385 44.17 25.36 -88.15
N TYR A 386 42.93 25.04 -87.75
CA TYR A 386 41.85 24.69 -88.66
C TYR A 386 41.47 25.87 -89.58
N ALA A 387 41.34 27.09 -89.04
CA ALA A 387 41.01 28.30 -89.78
C ALA A 387 42.11 28.71 -90.78
N LYS A 388 43.39 28.47 -90.48
CA LYS A 388 44.51 28.67 -91.44
C LYS A 388 44.57 27.60 -92.53
N GLY A 389 43.89 26.45 -92.37
CA GLY A 389 43.72 25.41 -93.39
C GLY A 389 42.50 25.62 -94.30
N SER A 390 41.59 26.53 -93.95
CA SER A 390 40.32 26.76 -94.64
C SER A 390 40.25 28.14 -95.31
N SER A 391 41.38 28.68 -95.80
CA SER A 391 41.39 29.81 -96.72
C SER A 391 41.21 29.31 -98.16
N ARG A 392 39.96 29.02 -98.54
CA ARG A 392 39.47 29.07 -99.93
C ARG A 392 37.96 28.91 -99.93
N ARG A 393 37.29 29.93 -100.50
CA ARG A 393 35.85 30.07 -100.79
C ARG A 393 35.01 30.51 -99.59
N THR A 394 34.11 31.49 -99.66
CA THR A 394 33.57 32.42 -100.67
C THR A 394 32.63 33.30 -99.80
N THR A 395 32.89 34.61 -99.64
CA THR A 395 32.30 35.73 -100.39
C THR A 395 30.87 36.08 -99.92
N GLU A 396 30.72 37.33 -99.45
CA GLU A 396 29.54 38.23 -99.55
C GLU A 396 28.30 37.85 -98.69
N ASP A 397 27.61 38.73 -97.94
CA ASP A 397 27.44 40.18 -98.05
C ASP A 397 26.87 40.79 -96.74
N LEU A 398 27.36 42.00 -96.42
CA LEU A 398 26.65 43.27 -96.09
C LEU A 398 25.58 43.30 -94.95
N ILE A 399 25.38 44.32 -94.12
CA ILE A 399 26.00 45.63 -93.78
C ILE A 399 25.18 46.19 -92.58
N LEU A 400 25.86 46.88 -91.63
CA LEU A 400 25.49 48.05 -90.78
C LEU A 400 24.11 48.17 -90.08
N GLU A 401 23.91 48.81 -88.91
CA GLU A 401 24.76 49.61 -88.02
C GLU A 401 24.12 49.78 -86.61
N ALA A 402 25.00 49.81 -85.60
CA ALA A 402 25.09 50.68 -84.41
C ALA A 402 23.85 51.34 -83.71
N ARG A 403 23.65 51.04 -82.42
CA ARG A 403 24.03 51.83 -81.21
C ARG A 403 23.21 51.41 -79.96
N THR A 404 23.91 51.30 -78.83
CA THR A 404 23.47 51.20 -77.43
C THR A 404 23.04 52.59 -76.87
N PRO A 405 22.65 52.78 -75.57
CA PRO A 405 22.14 51.87 -74.52
C PRO A 405 20.94 52.45 -73.69
N THR A 406 20.55 51.67 -72.65
CA THR A 406 20.10 52.08 -71.28
C THR A 406 18.61 52.21 -70.92
N SER A 407 18.28 51.48 -69.83
CA SER A 407 17.52 51.89 -68.64
C SER A 407 15.99 51.66 -68.54
N GLU A 408 15.68 50.78 -67.58
CA GLU A 408 14.62 50.84 -66.54
C GLU A 408 13.12 50.81 -66.86
N THR A 409 12.52 49.66 -66.48
CA THR A 409 11.51 49.47 -65.39
C THR A 409 10.31 50.41 -65.34
N THR A 410 9.15 50.00 -65.88
CA THR A 410 7.98 49.36 -65.20
C THR A 410 7.03 50.31 -64.47
N HIS A 411 5.77 50.25 -64.91
CA HIS A 411 4.57 50.86 -64.32
C HIS A 411 3.42 49.81 -64.34
N PRO A 412 2.28 50.07 -63.67
CA PRO A 412 1.65 49.16 -62.71
C PRO A 412 0.26 48.65 -63.17
N ALA A 413 -0.42 47.84 -62.35
CA ALA A 413 -1.87 47.95 -62.11
C ALA A 413 -2.40 46.93 -61.07
N GLU A 414 -3.11 47.46 -60.09
CA GLU A 414 -4.10 46.86 -59.17
C GLU A 414 -5.41 46.45 -59.92
N PRO A 415 -6.56 46.06 -59.30
CA PRO A 415 -6.86 45.70 -57.88
C PRO A 415 -7.83 44.49 -57.66
N GLY A 416 -7.86 43.99 -56.41
CA GLY A 416 -9.06 43.87 -55.54
C GLY A 416 -10.17 42.81 -55.77
N ARG A 417 -10.42 41.94 -54.77
CA ARG A 417 -11.63 41.90 -53.90
C ARG A 417 -11.80 40.62 -53.04
N ASN A 418 -12.26 40.87 -51.81
CA ASN A 418 -13.26 40.17 -50.98
C ASN A 418 -12.99 38.82 -50.26
N TRP A 419 -13.21 38.89 -48.92
CA TRP A 419 -13.54 37.85 -47.92
C TRP A 419 -14.84 37.06 -48.29
N PRO A 420 -15.24 35.94 -47.63
CA PRO A 420 -15.18 35.67 -46.17
C PRO A 420 -14.94 34.20 -45.69
N MET A 421 -14.85 34.03 -44.36
CA MET A 421 -14.86 32.74 -43.63
C MET A 421 -16.24 32.04 -43.64
N PRO A 422 -16.29 30.72 -43.34
CA PRO A 422 -16.96 30.29 -42.11
C PRO A 422 -16.33 29.08 -41.38
N THR A 423 -16.75 28.92 -40.13
CA THR A 423 -16.55 27.81 -39.17
C THR A 423 -17.36 26.54 -39.50
N TYR A 424 -16.86 25.34 -39.16
CA TYR A 424 -17.46 24.34 -38.23
C TYR A 424 -16.69 23.00 -38.24
N ALA A 425 -16.86 22.25 -37.15
CA ALA A 425 -16.16 21.06 -36.69
C ALA A 425 -16.35 19.77 -37.51
N ASN A 426 -15.38 18.85 -37.46
CA ASN A 426 -15.47 17.49 -36.88
C ASN A 426 -14.35 16.56 -37.40
N VAL A 427 -13.83 15.73 -36.48
CA VAL A 427 -12.99 14.54 -36.69
C VAL A 427 -13.93 13.34 -36.89
N PRO A 428 -13.65 12.33 -37.77
CA PRO A 428 -13.01 11.10 -37.28
C PRO A 428 -12.09 10.33 -38.27
N ASN A 429 -11.03 9.78 -37.68
CA ASN A 429 -10.48 8.41 -37.76
C ASN A 429 -10.06 7.72 -39.09
N THR A 430 -8.82 7.19 -39.01
CA THR A 430 -8.27 5.89 -39.51
C THR A 430 -8.44 5.43 -40.96
N GLN A 431 -7.30 5.19 -41.62
CA GLN A 431 -6.85 3.87 -42.15
C GLN A 431 -5.39 4.02 -42.65
N GLU A 432 -4.39 3.32 -42.12
CA GLU A 432 -4.01 1.91 -42.39
C GLU A 432 -3.27 1.73 -43.74
N GLN A 433 -1.95 1.44 -43.68
CA GLN A 433 -1.33 0.22 -44.22
C GLN A 433 0.18 0.34 -44.57
N VAL A 434 0.95 -0.55 -43.92
CA VAL A 434 1.84 -1.57 -44.51
C VAL A 434 2.91 -1.12 -45.52
N ARG A 435 4.20 -1.38 -45.20
CA ARG A 435 4.96 -2.50 -45.82
C ARG A 435 6.37 -2.65 -45.23
N VAL A 436 6.62 -3.88 -44.78
CA VAL A 436 7.88 -4.48 -44.32
C VAL A 436 8.89 -4.64 -45.47
N LYS A 437 10.19 -4.50 -45.16
CA LYS A 437 11.26 -5.22 -45.88
C LYS A 437 12.25 -5.83 -44.88
N LYS A 438 12.38 -7.15 -44.98
CA LYS A 438 13.27 -8.06 -44.25
C LYS A 438 14.63 -8.16 -44.97
N LYS A 439 15.73 -8.37 -44.24
CA LYS A 439 16.91 -9.11 -44.74
C LYS A 439 17.70 -9.77 -43.59
N GLU A 440 17.74 -11.11 -43.62
CA GLU A 440 18.72 -12.05 -43.02
C GLU A 440 20.16 -11.77 -43.52
N SER A 441 21.29 -12.27 -43.02
CA SER A 441 21.77 -13.26 -42.01
C SER A 441 23.32 -13.04 -41.89
N SER A 442 24.08 -13.44 -40.88
CA SER A 442 24.66 -14.80 -40.66
C SER A 442 25.85 -14.69 -39.65
N SER A 443 25.92 -15.57 -38.63
CA SER A 443 26.98 -16.57 -38.27
C SER A 443 28.40 -16.06 -37.97
N ALA A 444 29.26 -16.55 -37.05
CA ALA A 444 29.31 -17.56 -35.98
C ALA A 444 30.75 -17.43 -35.34
N VAL A 445 31.11 -17.77 -34.08
CA VAL A 445 31.62 -19.06 -33.54
C VAL A 445 32.54 -18.76 -32.31
N HIS A 446 32.46 -19.63 -31.27
CA HIS A 446 33.39 -20.01 -30.15
C HIS A 446 34.09 -18.94 -29.26
N GLY A 447 34.33 -19.13 -27.95
CA GLY A 447 34.13 -20.25 -27.00
C GLY A 447 34.87 -19.99 -25.66
N GLY A 448 34.72 -20.87 -24.66
CA GLY A 448 35.74 -21.13 -23.63
C GLY A 448 35.51 -20.61 -22.19
N TYR A 449 35.35 -21.54 -21.25
CA TYR A 449 35.33 -21.42 -19.78
C TYR A 449 36.64 -20.91 -19.15
N SER A 450 36.57 -20.32 -17.94
CA SER A 450 37.45 -20.68 -16.78
C SER A 450 37.01 -20.04 -15.45
N ARG A 451 36.81 -20.89 -14.43
CA ARG A 451 36.68 -20.55 -13.00
C ARG A 451 38.09 -20.46 -12.38
N GLY A 452 38.29 -19.50 -11.48
CA GLY A 452 39.46 -19.40 -10.58
C GLY A 452 39.04 -18.98 -9.15
N PRO A 453 39.82 -19.31 -8.11
CA PRO A 453 39.31 -19.59 -6.77
C PRO A 453 39.24 -18.39 -5.80
N ARG A 454 38.32 -18.48 -4.82
CA ARG A 454 38.17 -17.56 -3.68
C ARG A 454 39.34 -17.70 -2.69
N LYS A 455 39.91 -16.59 -2.23
CA LYS A 455 40.73 -16.50 -1.01
C LYS A 455 39.86 -16.15 0.20
N PRO A 456 40.13 -16.67 1.42
CA PRO A 456 39.39 -16.31 2.63
C PRO A 456 39.88 -14.98 3.24
N GLN A 457 38.95 -14.18 3.77
CA GLN A 457 39.24 -13.00 4.58
C GLN A 457 39.61 -13.39 6.04
N PRO A 458 40.52 -12.66 6.71
CA PRO A 458 40.88 -12.91 8.11
C PRO A 458 39.86 -12.35 9.10
N LYS A 459 39.65 -13.09 10.19
CA LYS A 459 38.77 -12.80 11.33
C LYS A 459 39.21 -11.53 12.07
N LEU A 460 38.29 -10.57 12.25
CA LEU A 460 38.48 -9.42 13.13
C LEU A 460 38.31 -9.86 14.61
N ARG A 461 39.31 -9.58 15.45
CA ARG A 461 39.20 -9.67 16.93
C ARG A 461 38.41 -8.47 17.44
N ILE A 462 37.38 -8.72 18.24
CA ILE A 462 36.66 -7.71 19.01
C ILE A 462 37.43 -7.48 20.31
N SER A 463 37.96 -6.27 20.49
CA SER A 463 38.56 -5.79 21.74
C SER A 463 37.49 -5.11 22.61
N VAL A 464 37.28 -5.65 23.81
CA VAL A 464 36.42 -5.11 24.87
C VAL A 464 37.12 -3.93 25.54
N PRO A 465 36.49 -2.76 25.71
CA PRO A 465 37.01 -1.71 26.58
C PRO A 465 36.41 -1.80 27.98
N THR A 466 37.31 -1.72 28.96
CA THR A 466 37.11 -1.71 30.41
C THR A 466 36.40 -0.44 30.90
N LEU A 467 35.49 -0.60 31.87
CA LEU A 467 34.76 0.45 32.58
C LEU A 467 35.66 1.22 33.57
N PRO A 468 35.55 2.56 33.70
CA PRO A 468 36.01 3.28 34.89
C PRO A 468 34.88 3.43 35.93
N LYS A 469 35.25 3.32 37.21
CA LYS A 469 34.42 3.46 38.41
C LYS A 469 34.19 4.94 38.80
N GLY A 470 32.98 5.22 39.31
CA GLY A 470 32.69 6.20 40.37
C GLY A 470 32.25 7.61 39.94
N ASN A 471 31.28 8.31 40.53
CA ASN A 471 30.59 8.21 41.82
C ASN A 471 29.24 8.99 41.81
N THR A 472 28.40 8.68 42.80
CA THR A 472 27.39 9.50 43.53
C THR A 472 26.04 9.90 42.90
N GLU A 473 25.01 9.18 43.38
CA GLU A 473 23.82 9.69 44.10
C GLU A 473 22.70 10.40 43.31
N SER A 474 21.65 9.65 42.96
CA SER A 474 20.27 10.14 43.05
C SER A 474 19.30 8.97 43.25
N ASN A 475 18.49 9.10 44.30
CA ASN A 475 17.43 8.19 44.72
C ASN A 475 16.32 8.11 43.66
N TYR A 476 16.06 6.90 43.14
CA TYR A 476 14.74 6.53 42.64
C TYR A 476 14.46 5.06 43.00
N GLU A 477 13.35 4.85 43.69
CA GLU A 477 12.82 3.54 44.08
C GLU A 477 12.53 2.70 42.83
N VAL A 478 13.20 1.56 42.74
CA VAL A 478 12.89 0.50 41.78
C VAL A 478 11.73 -0.29 42.35
N LEU A 479 10.56 -0.18 41.72
CA LEU A 479 9.46 -1.13 41.90
C LEU A 479 9.90 -2.49 41.35
N VAL A 480 10.45 -3.31 42.24
CA VAL A 480 10.73 -4.73 42.01
C VAL A 480 9.40 -5.45 41.87
N ASN A 481 9.18 -6.03 40.70
CA ASN A 481 8.10 -6.98 40.44
C ASN A 481 8.40 -8.28 41.21
N PRO A 482 7.62 -8.70 42.22
CA PRO A 482 7.76 -10.02 42.80
C PRO A 482 6.92 -11.01 41.99
N GLU A 483 7.33 -12.28 42.04
CA GLU A 483 6.68 -13.44 41.43
C GLU A 483 7.19 -13.84 40.05
N HIS A 484 8.30 -14.60 40.06
CA HIS A 484 8.34 -15.87 39.35
C HIS A 484 9.39 -16.80 39.98
N ASN A 485 8.96 -18.04 40.22
CA ASN A 485 9.74 -19.28 40.37
C ASN A 485 9.88 -19.86 41.79
N LEU A 486 8.92 -20.74 42.13
CA LEU A 486 9.19 -21.93 42.93
C LEU A 486 8.67 -23.20 42.22
N TYR A 487 9.50 -24.25 42.33
CA TYR A 487 9.30 -25.67 42.06
C TYR A 487 9.54 -26.23 40.64
N CYS A 488 10.71 -26.87 40.50
CA CYS A 488 10.81 -28.22 39.94
C CYS A 488 11.82 -29.02 40.77
N HIS A 489 11.33 -30.00 41.54
CA HIS A 489 12.15 -31.03 42.15
C HIS A 489 11.30 -32.31 42.21
N ILE A 490 11.56 -33.28 41.32
CA ILE A 490 11.45 -34.73 41.59
C ILE A 490 12.50 -35.47 40.75
N ASN A 491 13.26 -36.32 41.44
CA ASN A 491 14.24 -37.31 40.96
C ASN A 491 13.56 -38.54 40.33
N SER A 492 14.24 -39.21 39.40
CA SER A 492 14.24 -40.69 39.26
C SER A 492 15.52 -41.11 38.51
N SER A 493 16.55 -41.61 39.21
CA SER A 493 16.83 -43.04 39.40
C SER A 493 17.07 -43.84 38.11
N VAL A 494 18.35 -44.07 37.77
CA VAL A 494 19.07 -45.35 37.52
C VAL A 494 20.38 -45.02 36.81
#